data_AF-A0A6J1EG28-F1
#
_entry.id   AF-A0A6J1EG28-F1
#
_cell.length_a   1.000
_cell.length_b   1.000
_cell.length_c   1.000
_cell.angle_alpha   90.00
_cell.angle_beta   90.00
_cell.angle_gamma   90.00
#
_symmetry.space_group_name_H-M   'P 1'
#
loop_
_entity.id
_entity.type
_entity.pdbx_description
1 polymer ?
#
loop_
_entity_poly.entity_id
_entity_poly.type
_entity_poly.pdbx_seq_one_letter_code
_entity_poly.pdbx_strand_id
1 'polypeptide(L)'
;MAVRLLAHEVSDICLGKPALRSISVSATLADALSALKRLGENYISVWNCACHSSKSGSGDDCRCVGKISVVDVVSFLCREENLSQPAVALHSSISVIIPEVPVIVRHLQPHASLVEAIDLLLEGTQNLVVPIQTRTFAKSRKKVLKEVAPFDCTLHNNLEYCWLTQEDIIRYLLNSIGLFSPTSITPINSLNAIDTANILAIHYDDPALSALPLLSQAIIHQSAIAIVDSDGKLIGEISPLTLNSCDETVTAAIVTLSAGELMAYVDCGDPPEDLLQLVKDRLEERNLGALLEWVEEDSAMSSCSSFYSTSSDDDSGSSLGRSGKFGKPSARQVRSSETAACNPRSSLVAVMIQALAHRVPYLWVVEDDGRLVGIITFVSMLKVFRERLKSMC
;
A
#
# COMPACT_ATOMS: atom_id res chain seq x y z
N MET A 1 -17.52 22.01 -21.73
CA MET A 1 -17.15 20.73 -21.09
C MET A 1 -16.08 20.91 -20.01
N ALA A 2 -15.01 21.68 -20.26
CA ALA A 2 -14.00 22.07 -19.24
C ALA A 2 -14.58 22.64 -17.93
N VAL A 3 -15.53 23.57 -18.02
CA VAL A 3 -16.21 24.19 -16.87
C VAL A 3 -16.97 23.17 -16.01
N ARG A 4 -17.40 22.03 -16.57
CA ARG A 4 -18.05 20.97 -15.80
C ARG A 4 -17.04 20.16 -14.98
N LEU A 5 -15.84 19.91 -15.53
CA LEU A 5 -14.78 19.19 -14.82
C LEU A 5 -14.34 19.95 -13.55
N LEU A 6 -14.20 21.27 -13.67
CA LEU A 6 -13.80 22.14 -12.57
C LEU A 6 -14.91 22.40 -11.54
N ALA A 7 -16.16 22.10 -11.90
CA ALA A 7 -17.31 22.21 -11.00
C ALA A 7 -17.51 20.94 -10.15
N HIS A 8 -16.75 19.87 -10.41
CA HIS A 8 -16.85 18.66 -9.61
C HIS A 8 -16.14 18.81 -8.27
N GLU A 9 -16.82 18.31 -7.24
CA GLU A 9 -16.33 18.31 -5.88
C GLU A 9 -15.70 16.97 -5.54
N VAL A 10 -14.85 16.97 -4.53
CA VAL A 10 -14.20 15.76 -4.02
C VAL A 10 -15.21 14.68 -3.62
N SER A 11 -16.38 15.09 -3.11
CA SER A 11 -17.47 14.17 -2.76
C SER A 11 -17.96 13.30 -3.91
N ASP A 12 -17.89 13.78 -5.16
CA ASP A 12 -18.28 13.01 -6.36
C ASP A 12 -17.35 11.81 -6.59
N ILE A 13 -16.07 11.93 -6.22
CA ILE A 13 -15.05 10.87 -6.37
C ILE A 13 -15.11 9.89 -5.18
N CYS A 14 -15.67 10.33 -4.05
CA CYS A 14 -15.83 9.51 -2.86
C CYS A 14 -17.08 8.62 -2.87
N LEU A 15 -17.93 8.70 -3.90
CA LEU A 15 -19.15 7.91 -4.01
C LEU A 15 -18.86 6.41 -4.04
N GLY A 16 -19.51 5.66 -3.15
CA GLY A 16 -19.38 4.21 -3.07
C GLY A 16 -18.11 3.71 -2.37
N LYS A 17 -17.28 4.60 -1.84
CA LYS A 17 -16.09 4.19 -1.09
C LYS A 17 -16.41 3.65 0.30
N PRO A 18 -15.68 2.62 0.76
CA PRO A 18 -15.85 2.08 2.10
C PRO A 18 -15.39 3.09 3.16
N ALA A 19 -15.98 2.96 4.35
CA ALA A 19 -15.54 3.70 5.53
C ALA A 19 -14.16 3.21 6.00
N LEU A 20 -13.35 4.14 6.51
CA LEU A 20 -12.02 3.82 7.04
C LEU A 20 -12.12 3.01 8.32
N ARG A 21 -11.31 1.95 8.40
CA ARG A 21 -11.02 1.24 9.64
C ARG A 21 -9.84 1.90 10.33
N SER A 22 -9.97 2.07 11.64
CA SER A 22 -9.03 2.86 12.44
C SER A 22 -8.27 2.03 13.46
N ILE A 23 -7.03 2.45 13.72
CA ILE A 23 -6.27 2.07 14.89
C ILE A 23 -5.78 3.33 15.63
N SER A 24 -5.69 3.26 16.96
CA SER A 24 -5.16 4.36 17.78
C SER A 24 -3.65 4.48 17.58
N VAL A 25 -3.13 5.70 17.57
CA VAL A 25 -1.69 5.99 17.55
C VAL A 25 -0.93 5.42 18.75
N SER A 26 -1.65 5.17 19.86
CA SER A 26 -1.11 4.55 21.08
C SER A 26 -1.14 3.02 21.07
N ALA A 27 -1.71 2.39 20.04
CA ALA A 27 -1.71 0.93 19.93
C ALA A 27 -0.31 0.42 19.56
N THR A 28 -0.09 -0.89 19.76
CA THR A 28 1.21 -1.51 19.45
C THR A 28 1.34 -1.88 17.98
N LEU A 29 2.57 -2.09 17.52
CA LEU A 29 2.82 -2.61 16.17
C LEU A 29 2.26 -4.03 15.99
N ALA A 30 2.26 -4.85 17.04
CA ALA A 30 1.60 -6.16 17.04
C ALA A 30 0.08 -6.04 16.80
N ASP A 31 -0.58 -5.07 17.44
CA ASP A 31 -2.01 -4.81 17.23
C ASP A 31 -2.28 -4.40 15.77
N ALA A 32 -1.41 -3.56 15.19
CA ALA A 32 -1.51 -3.15 13.79
C ALA A 32 -1.36 -4.33 12.83
N LEU A 33 -0.36 -5.20 13.02
CA LEU A 33 -0.17 -6.41 12.21
C LEU A 33 -1.38 -7.35 12.30
N SER A 34 -1.87 -7.61 13.51
CA SER A 34 -3.05 -8.44 13.73
C SER A 34 -4.28 -7.85 13.03
N ALA A 35 -4.45 -6.52 13.09
CA ALA A 35 -5.51 -5.83 12.37
C ALA A 35 -5.35 -5.99 10.84
N LEU A 36 -4.17 -5.71 10.28
CA LEU A 36 -3.92 -5.83 8.84
C LEU A 36 -4.22 -7.24 8.32
N LYS A 37 -3.73 -8.28 9.02
CA LYS A 37 -3.98 -9.69 8.67
C LYS A 37 -5.46 -10.07 8.75
N ARG A 38 -6.16 -9.63 9.81
CA ARG A 38 -7.58 -9.90 10.01
C ARG A 38 -8.45 -9.26 8.94
N LEU A 39 -8.07 -8.06 8.48
CA LEU A 39 -8.84 -7.27 7.52
C LEU A 39 -8.51 -7.60 6.07
N GLY A 40 -7.33 -8.17 5.80
CA GLY A 40 -6.82 -8.43 4.45
C GLY A 40 -6.58 -7.13 3.67
N GLU A 41 -6.26 -6.04 4.37
CA GLU A 41 -6.00 -4.73 3.78
C GLU A 41 -4.49 -4.44 3.78
N ASN A 42 -3.99 -3.76 2.75
CA ASN A 42 -2.57 -3.41 2.64
C ASN A 42 -2.14 -2.30 3.63
N TYR A 43 -3.09 -1.56 4.18
CA TYR A 43 -2.84 -0.45 5.10
C TYR A 43 -4.06 -0.21 5.98
N ILE A 44 -3.85 0.35 7.17
CA ILE A 44 -4.90 0.78 8.11
C ILE A 44 -4.68 2.24 8.50
N SER A 45 -5.77 2.97 8.72
CA SER A 45 -5.70 4.39 9.10
C SER A 45 -5.37 4.55 10.58
N VAL A 46 -4.45 5.45 10.91
CA VAL A 46 -4.03 5.73 12.29
C VAL A 46 -4.61 7.05 12.77
N TRP A 47 -5.15 7.06 13.98
CA TRP A 47 -5.87 8.19 14.56
C TRP A 47 -5.32 8.56 15.94
N ASN A 48 -5.32 9.86 16.25
CA ASN A 48 -4.92 10.37 17.57
C ASN A 48 -5.95 10.10 18.69
N CYS A 49 -7.11 9.52 18.35
CA CYS A 49 -8.23 9.29 19.24
C CYS A 49 -8.55 7.80 19.35
N ALA A 50 -8.89 7.35 20.56
CA ALA A 50 -9.43 6.01 20.81
C ALA A 50 -10.97 6.06 20.71
N CYS A 51 -11.50 6.00 19.48
CA CYS A 51 -12.91 5.72 19.15
C CYS A 51 -13.96 6.48 19.99
N HIS A 52 -14.28 7.73 19.65
CA HIS A 52 -15.34 8.50 20.32
C HIS A 52 -16.70 8.37 19.60
N SER A 53 -17.60 7.56 20.14
CA SER A 53 -19.05 7.70 19.86
C SER A 53 -19.74 8.69 20.81
N SER A 54 -19.01 9.26 21.77
CA SER A 54 -19.54 10.17 22.77
C SER A 54 -18.62 11.37 22.92
N LYS A 55 -19.19 12.57 22.79
CA LYS A 55 -18.55 13.87 23.01
C LYS A 55 -17.76 13.86 24.32
N SER A 56 -16.45 13.66 24.28
CA SER A 56 -15.55 14.01 25.38
C SER A 56 -15.07 15.44 25.14
N GLY A 57 -15.30 16.31 26.13
CA GLY A 57 -14.97 17.73 26.08
C GLY A 57 -13.47 18.06 26.22
N SER A 58 -12.58 17.20 25.73
CA SER A 58 -11.16 17.52 25.57
C SER A 58 -10.95 18.01 24.14
N GLY A 59 -10.57 19.28 23.97
CA GLY A 59 -10.47 19.97 22.69
C GLY A 59 -9.36 19.50 21.74
N ASP A 60 -8.98 18.22 21.77
CA ASP A 60 -8.14 17.62 20.73
C ASP A 60 -9.02 17.16 19.58
N ASP A 61 -8.85 17.77 18.41
CA ASP A 61 -9.52 17.35 17.18
C ASP A 61 -9.13 15.91 16.85
N CYS A 62 -10.09 14.98 16.95
CA CYS A 62 -9.93 13.60 16.50
C CYS A 62 -9.65 13.58 14.99
N ARG A 63 -8.41 13.25 14.63
CA ARG A 63 -7.86 13.35 13.27
C ARG A 63 -7.05 12.10 12.93
N CYS A 64 -7.17 11.69 11.67
CA CYS A 64 -6.26 10.73 11.08
C CYS A 64 -4.88 11.37 10.96
N VAL A 65 -3.88 10.76 11.59
CA VAL A 65 -2.49 11.23 11.65
C VAL A 65 -1.60 10.50 10.65
N GLY A 66 -2.05 9.37 10.10
CA GLY A 66 -1.25 8.58 9.17
C GLY A 66 -1.95 7.32 8.70
N LYS A 67 -1.18 6.49 8.02
CA LYS A 67 -1.52 5.10 7.72
C LYS A 67 -0.34 4.23 8.12
N ILE A 68 -0.60 2.98 8.42
CA ILE A 68 0.44 1.97 8.68
C ILE A 68 0.17 0.74 7.82
N SER A 69 1.23 0.17 7.30
CA SER A 69 1.25 -1.01 6.45
C SER A 69 2.22 -2.06 7.01
N VAL A 70 2.17 -3.29 6.50
CA VAL A 70 3.08 -4.37 6.94
C VAL A 70 4.54 -3.97 6.68
N VAL A 71 4.80 -3.32 5.55
CA VAL A 71 6.14 -2.84 5.16
C VAL A 71 6.70 -1.84 6.16
N ASP A 72 5.85 -0.96 6.72
CA ASP A 72 6.30 0.00 7.73
C ASP A 72 6.81 -0.73 8.99
N VAL A 73 6.10 -1.79 9.40
CA VAL A 73 6.49 -2.63 10.53
C VAL A 73 7.75 -3.45 10.21
N VAL A 74 7.80 -4.08 9.04
CA VAL A 74 8.99 -4.84 8.57
C VAL A 74 10.22 -3.94 8.52
N SER A 75 10.10 -2.73 7.97
CA SER A 75 11.20 -1.77 7.92
C SER A 75 11.67 -1.34 9.31
N PHE A 76 10.76 -1.28 10.29
CA PHE A 76 11.11 -1.02 11.69
C PHE A 76 11.83 -2.22 12.32
N LEU A 77 11.34 -3.45 12.07
CA LEU A 77 11.98 -4.67 12.57
C LEU A 77 13.38 -4.89 12.00
N CYS A 78 13.63 -4.45 10.76
CA CYS A 78 14.94 -4.59 10.12
C CYS A 78 16.03 -3.66 10.70
N ARG A 79 15.70 -2.76 11.64
CA ARG A 79 16.71 -1.91 12.31
C ARG A 79 17.59 -2.76 13.21
N GLU A 80 18.90 -2.48 13.24
CA GLU A 80 19.88 -3.28 13.99
C GLU A 80 19.52 -3.51 15.46
N GLU A 81 18.95 -2.49 16.12
CA GLU A 81 18.48 -2.54 17.50
C GLU A 81 17.31 -3.52 17.75
N ASN A 82 16.53 -3.82 16.71
CA ASN A 82 15.32 -4.64 16.79
C ASN A 82 15.54 -6.10 16.34
N LEU A 83 16.58 -6.37 15.53
CA LEU A 83 16.84 -7.69 14.95
C LEU A 83 17.02 -8.81 15.98
N SER A 84 17.65 -8.49 17.12
CA SER A 84 17.93 -9.47 18.17
C SER A 84 16.69 -9.86 18.97
N GLN A 85 15.69 -8.97 19.08
CA GLN A 85 14.48 -9.16 19.90
C GLN A 85 13.24 -8.59 19.20
N PRO A 86 12.83 -9.18 18.06
CA PRO A 86 11.77 -8.60 17.24
C PRO A 86 10.40 -8.66 17.94
N ALA A 87 10.18 -9.64 18.83
CA ALA A 87 8.97 -9.71 19.67
C ALA A 87 8.84 -8.49 20.61
N VAL A 88 9.95 -8.03 21.20
CA VAL A 88 9.96 -6.84 22.06
C VAL A 88 9.73 -5.58 21.22
N ALA A 89 10.34 -5.51 20.04
CA ALA A 89 10.15 -4.40 19.11
C ALA A 89 8.67 -4.23 18.70
N LEU A 90 7.93 -5.32 18.50
CA LEU A 90 6.50 -5.28 18.16
C LEU A 90 5.59 -4.69 19.26
N HIS A 91 6.03 -4.66 20.51
CA HIS A 91 5.31 -3.99 21.59
C HIS A 91 5.48 -2.46 21.59
N SER A 92 6.33 -1.93 20.72
CA SER A 92 6.47 -0.48 20.53
C SER A 92 5.17 0.15 20.05
N SER A 93 4.96 1.41 20.42
CA SER A 93 3.84 2.21 19.96
C SER A 93 3.95 2.53 18.46
N ILE A 94 2.81 2.57 17.76
CA ILE A 94 2.72 2.97 16.34
C ILE A 94 3.32 4.37 16.12
N SER A 95 3.24 5.26 17.12
CA SER A 95 3.84 6.60 17.08
C SER A 95 5.33 6.63 16.72
N VAL A 96 6.07 5.53 16.92
CA VAL A 96 7.51 5.44 16.61
C VAL A 96 7.78 5.39 15.09
N ILE A 97 6.80 4.93 14.30
CA ILE A 97 6.96 4.76 12.85
C ILE A 97 6.27 5.88 12.07
N ILE A 98 5.24 6.50 12.64
CA ILE A 98 4.55 7.60 11.95
C ILE A 98 5.48 8.81 11.88
N PRO A 99 5.89 9.26 10.67
CA PRO A 99 6.73 10.43 10.54
C PRO A 99 5.94 11.67 10.98
N GLU A 100 6.55 12.51 11.82
CA GLU A 100 5.92 13.73 12.33
C GLU A 100 5.69 14.77 11.21
N VAL A 101 6.55 14.78 10.18
CA VAL A 101 6.55 15.68 9.01
C VAL A 101 7.33 14.98 7.88
N PRO A 102 6.95 15.09 6.58
CA PRO A 102 5.83 15.85 6.02
C PRO A 102 4.50 15.10 6.08
N VAL A 103 3.42 15.86 6.09
CA VAL A 103 2.03 15.40 6.31
C VAL A 103 1.61 14.43 5.19
N ILE A 104 1.81 13.13 5.42
CA ILE A 104 1.42 12.03 4.52
C ILE A 104 -0.10 12.02 4.26
N VAL A 105 -0.87 12.46 5.25
CA VAL A 105 -2.33 12.40 5.26
C VAL A 105 -2.93 13.79 5.52
N ARG A 106 -3.77 14.28 4.61
CA ARG A 106 -4.50 15.54 4.82
C ARG A 106 -6.01 15.33 4.80
N HIS A 107 -6.70 16.02 5.71
CA HIS A 107 -8.16 16.05 5.71
C HIS A 107 -8.65 17.08 4.71
N LEU A 108 -9.67 16.70 3.95
CA LEU A 108 -10.26 17.55 2.94
C LEU A 108 -11.77 17.56 3.07
N GLN A 109 -12.38 18.73 2.96
CA GLN A 109 -13.83 18.86 3.05
C GLN A 109 -14.49 18.24 1.81
N PRO A 110 -15.69 17.64 1.92
CA PRO A 110 -16.33 16.99 0.76
C PRO A 110 -16.62 17.93 -0.41
N HIS A 111 -16.84 19.22 -0.14
CA HIS A 111 -17.10 20.25 -1.15
C HIS A 111 -15.83 20.88 -1.76
N ALA A 112 -14.65 20.41 -1.34
CA ALA A 112 -13.39 20.90 -1.90
C ALA A 112 -13.34 20.62 -3.40
N SER A 113 -12.64 21.49 -4.13
CA SER A 113 -12.52 21.34 -5.57
C SER A 113 -11.56 20.20 -5.94
N LEU A 114 -11.77 19.59 -7.11
CA LEU A 114 -10.80 18.63 -7.67
C LEU A 114 -9.39 19.23 -7.79
N VAL A 115 -9.29 20.51 -8.13
CA VAL A 115 -8.01 21.20 -8.29
C VAL A 115 -7.25 21.29 -6.97
N GLU A 116 -7.95 21.63 -5.88
CA GLU A 116 -7.39 21.65 -4.53
C GLU A 116 -6.87 20.26 -4.13
N ALA A 117 -7.65 19.20 -4.39
CA ALA A 117 -7.20 17.84 -4.13
C ALA A 117 -5.92 17.49 -4.92
N ILE A 118 -5.83 17.87 -6.20
CA ILE A 118 -4.63 17.66 -7.02
C ILE A 118 -3.44 18.43 -6.44
N ASP A 119 -3.61 19.70 -6.08
CA ASP A 119 -2.53 20.52 -5.51
C ASP A 119 -1.99 19.91 -4.20
N LEU A 120 -2.86 19.43 -3.32
CA LEU A 120 -2.44 18.75 -2.09
C LEU A 120 -1.64 17.47 -2.34
N LEU A 121 -2.01 16.67 -3.35
CA LEU A 121 -1.26 15.48 -3.74
C LEU A 121 0.11 15.85 -4.35
N LEU A 122 0.18 16.93 -5.12
CA LEU A 122 1.44 17.43 -5.69
C LEU A 122 2.38 18.01 -4.62
N GLU A 123 1.86 18.52 -3.51
CA GLU A 123 2.63 18.93 -2.32
C GLU A 123 3.22 17.74 -1.54
N GLY A 124 2.92 16.50 -1.92
CA GLY A 124 3.43 15.28 -1.28
C GLY A 124 2.44 14.57 -0.35
N THR A 125 1.16 14.98 -0.34
CA THR A 125 0.13 14.22 0.37
C THR A 125 -0.09 12.88 -0.35
N GLN A 126 0.00 11.76 0.37
CA GLN A 126 -0.23 10.44 -0.23
C GLN A 126 -1.70 10.06 -0.26
N ASN A 127 -2.45 10.43 0.78
CA ASN A 127 -3.88 10.17 0.85
C ASN A 127 -4.65 11.34 1.45
N LEU A 128 -5.81 11.60 0.87
CA LEU A 128 -6.76 12.58 1.37
C LEU A 128 -7.85 11.86 2.17
N VAL A 129 -8.15 12.37 3.36
CA VAL A 129 -9.19 11.84 4.26
C VAL A 129 -10.42 12.72 4.10
N VAL A 130 -11.50 12.15 3.59
CA VAL A 130 -12.72 12.89 3.25
C VAL A 130 -13.90 12.31 4.01
N PRO A 131 -14.71 13.14 4.70
CA PRO A 131 -15.96 12.70 5.31
C PRO A 131 -16.92 12.11 4.26
N ILE A 132 -17.48 10.93 4.54
CA ILE A 132 -18.51 10.32 3.71
C ILE A 132 -19.82 11.07 3.95
N GLN A 133 -20.30 11.79 2.94
CA GLN A 133 -21.64 12.38 2.96
C GLN A 133 -22.69 11.29 2.81
N THR A 134 -23.23 10.78 3.92
CA THR A 134 -24.44 9.98 3.88
C THR A 134 -25.62 10.90 3.54
N ARG A 135 -26.13 10.81 2.30
CA ARG A 135 -27.28 11.60 1.80
C ARG A 135 -28.62 11.36 2.53
N THR A 136 -28.62 10.67 3.66
CA THR A 136 -29.83 10.38 4.44
C THR A 136 -29.64 10.68 5.91
N PHE A 137 -29.94 11.93 6.30
CA PHE A 137 -30.52 12.23 7.61
C PHE A 137 -31.96 11.68 7.68
N ALA A 138 -32.15 10.40 7.39
CA ALA A 138 -33.39 9.69 7.65
C ALA A 138 -33.22 9.02 9.01
N LYS A 139 -33.56 9.77 10.07
CA LYS A 139 -33.86 9.30 11.43
C LYS A 139 -32.98 8.13 11.88
N SER A 140 -31.88 8.45 12.56
CA SER A 140 -31.08 7.50 13.34
C SER A 140 -32.00 6.59 14.16
N ARG A 141 -32.33 5.40 13.62
CA ARG A 141 -32.76 4.28 14.44
C ARG A 141 -31.52 3.99 15.25
N LYS A 142 -31.59 4.24 16.56
CA LYS A 142 -30.62 3.77 17.56
C LYS A 142 -30.22 2.34 17.18
N LYS A 143 -29.11 2.18 16.47
CA LYS A 143 -28.48 0.89 16.27
C LYS A 143 -27.94 0.58 17.65
N VAL A 144 -28.62 -0.34 18.32
CA VAL A 144 -28.25 -0.87 19.63
C VAL A 144 -26.74 -1.12 19.60
N LEU A 145 -26.04 -0.43 20.50
CA LEU A 145 -24.60 -0.55 20.74
C LEU A 145 -24.31 -2.00 21.09
N LYS A 146 -23.89 -2.79 20.09
CA LYS A 146 -22.96 -3.86 20.37
C LYS A 146 -21.63 -3.18 20.62
N GLU A 147 -20.93 -3.54 21.70
CA GLU A 147 -19.52 -3.23 21.85
C GLU A 147 -18.82 -3.71 20.58
N VAL A 148 -18.52 -2.77 19.69
CA VAL A 148 -17.69 -3.03 18.53
C VAL A 148 -16.27 -3.09 19.07
N ALA A 149 -15.55 -4.16 18.76
CA ALA A 149 -14.16 -4.29 19.17
C ALA A 149 -13.39 -3.02 18.76
N PRO A 150 -12.41 -2.56 19.55
CA PRO A 150 -11.71 -1.29 19.33
C PRO A 150 -11.14 -1.11 17.90
N PHE A 151 -10.87 -2.23 17.21
CA PHE A 151 -10.31 -2.30 15.85
C PHE A 151 -11.35 -2.25 14.70
N ASP A 152 -12.65 -2.26 15.01
CA ASP A 152 -13.74 -2.26 14.01
C ASP A 152 -14.54 -0.94 14.02
N CYS A 153 -14.03 0.08 14.71
CA CYS A 153 -14.64 1.40 14.71
C CYS A 153 -14.34 2.14 13.39
N THR A 154 -15.38 2.73 12.79
CA THR A 154 -15.30 3.55 11.58
C THR A 154 -15.69 5.00 11.82
N LEU A 155 -16.11 5.33 13.04
CA LEU A 155 -16.71 6.62 13.40
C LEU A 155 -15.69 7.49 14.16
N HIS A 156 -15.40 8.65 13.58
CA HIS A 156 -14.61 9.71 14.19
C HIS A 156 -15.40 11.00 14.16
N ASN A 157 -15.58 11.68 15.29
CA ASN A 157 -16.47 12.86 15.41
C ASN A 157 -17.92 12.60 14.93
N ASN A 158 -18.43 11.37 15.09
CA ASN A 158 -19.72 10.90 14.56
C ASN A 158 -19.84 10.90 13.02
N LEU A 159 -18.72 10.95 12.31
CA LEU A 159 -18.65 10.86 10.86
C LEU A 159 -17.82 9.64 10.46
N GLU A 160 -18.18 9.04 9.33
CA GLU A 160 -17.34 8.08 8.65
C GLU A 160 -16.48 8.83 7.63
N TYR A 161 -15.26 8.35 7.41
CA TYR A 161 -14.34 8.92 6.44
C TYR A 161 -13.99 7.89 5.39
N CYS A 162 -13.49 8.33 4.25
CA CYS A 162 -12.91 7.48 3.21
C CYS A 162 -11.55 8.02 2.76
N TRP A 163 -10.76 7.15 2.14
CA TRP A 163 -9.49 7.52 1.50
C TRP A 163 -9.77 7.98 0.07
N LEU A 164 -9.16 9.08 -0.33
CA LEU A 164 -9.01 9.45 -1.72
C LEU A 164 -7.51 9.41 -2.07
N THR A 165 -7.17 8.54 -3.02
CA THR A 165 -5.80 8.27 -3.44
C THR A 165 -5.50 8.93 -4.80
N GLN A 166 -4.22 8.97 -5.17
CA GLN A 166 -3.80 9.40 -6.52
C GLN A 166 -4.46 8.56 -7.63
N GLU A 167 -4.61 7.25 -7.42
CA GLU A 167 -5.23 6.34 -8.38
C GLU A 167 -6.68 6.71 -8.69
N ASP A 168 -7.43 7.12 -7.66
CA ASP A 168 -8.83 7.51 -7.82
C ASP A 168 -8.98 8.76 -8.69
N ILE A 169 -8.10 9.75 -8.48
CA ILE A 169 -8.07 10.97 -9.28
C ILE A 169 -7.61 10.64 -10.70
N ILE A 170 -6.59 9.82 -10.89
CA ILE A 170 -6.13 9.39 -12.21
C ILE A 170 -7.25 8.65 -12.97
N ARG A 171 -7.96 7.74 -12.32
CA ARG A 171 -9.13 7.04 -12.90
C ARG A 171 -10.25 8.02 -13.26
N TYR A 172 -10.52 8.99 -12.41
CA TYR A 172 -11.50 10.03 -12.68
C TYR A 172 -11.10 10.90 -13.89
N LEU A 173 -9.84 11.32 -13.98
CA LEU A 173 -9.31 12.08 -15.11
C LEU A 173 -9.32 11.26 -16.41
N LEU A 174 -9.04 9.96 -16.34
CA LEU A 174 -9.12 9.05 -17.49
C LEU A 174 -10.54 8.99 -18.07
N ASN A 175 -11.58 9.00 -17.24
CA ASN A 175 -12.98 9.07 -17.71
C ASN A 175 -13.30 10.38 -18.46
N SER A 176 -12.47 11.41 -18.27
CA SER A 176 -12.57 12.72 -18.94
C SER A 176 -11.40 12.97 -19.89
N ILE A 177 -10.69 11.93 -20.35
CA ILE A 177 -9.41 12.06 -21.06
C ILE A 177 -9.52 12.88 -22.36
N GLY A 178 -10.69 12.89 -23.00
CA GLY A 178 -10.95 13.67 -24.21
C GLY A 178 -10.81 15.19 -24.01
N LEU A 179 -10.93 15.69 -22.77
CA LEU A 179 -10.72 17.11 -22.45
C LEU A 179 -9.26 17.53 -22.50
N PHE A 180 -8.34 16.56 -22.44
CA PHE A 180 -6.90 16.81 -22.39
C PHE A 180 -6.21 16.61 -23.73
N SER A 181 -6.95 16.39 -24.82
CA SER A 181 -6.38 16.32 -26.17
C SER A 181 -5.78 17.67 -26.59
N PRO A 182 -4.55 17.72 -27.15
CA PRO A 182 -3.73 16.59 -27.59
C PRO A 182 -2.79 16.01 -26.51
N THR A 183 -2.66 16.63 -25.34
CA THR A 183 -1.75 16.21 -24.25
C THR A 183 -1.84 14.74 -23.90
N SER A 184 -3.06 14.18 -23.85
CA SER A 184 -3.28 12.78 -23.51
C SER A 184 -2.70 11.80 -24.53
N ILE A 185 -2.58 12.19 -25.80
CA ILE A 185 -1.99 11.36 -26.86
C ILE A 185 -0.53 11.70 -27.15
N THR A 186 0.02 12.73 -26.52
CA THR A 186 1.43 13.12 -26.66
C THR A 186 2.35 12.10 -25.98
N PRO A 187 3.50 11.76 -26.58
CA PRO A 187 4.54 10.93 -25.95
C PRO A 187 5.03 11.49 -24.61
N ILE A 188 5.27 10.61 -23.63
CA ILE A 188 5.67 11.02 -22.27
C ILE A 188 7.04 11.73 -22.23
N ASN A 189 7.96 11.38 -23.12
CA ASN A 189 9.26 12.07 -23.24
C ASN A 189 9.14 13.53 -23.72
N SER A 190 8.02 13.90 -24.34
CA SER A 190 7.77 15.25 -24.83
C SER A 190 7.00 16.10 -23.81
N LEU A 191 6.54 15.47 -22.73
CA LEU A 191 5.76 16.10 -21.66
C LEU A 191 6.59 16.41 -20.41
N ASN A 192 7.89 16.12 -20.42
CA ASN A 192 8.77 16.17 -19.23
C ASN A 192 8.15 15.42 -18.03
N ALA A 193 7.44 14.32 -18.32
CA ALA A 193 6.72 13.54 -17.31
C ALA A 193 7.54 12.37 -16.75
N ILE A 194 8.74 12.15 -17.29
CA ILE A 194 9.66 11.10 -16.86
C ILE A 194 10.58 11.67 -15.78
N ASP A 195 10.60 11.05 -14.61
CA ASP A 195 11.62 11.34 -13.59
C ASP A 195 12.86 10.49 -13.88
N THR A 196 13.96 11.16 -14.19
CA THR A 196 15.27 10.55 -14.45
C THR A 196 16.27 10.79 -13.32
N ALA A 197 15.93 11.63 -12.33
CA ALA A 197 16.85 12.08 -11.29
C ALA A 197 16.68 11.27 -10.00
N ASN A 198 15.46 10.86 -9.67
CA ASN A 198 15.13 10.16 -8.43
C ASN A 198 14.82 8.67 -8.66
N ILE A 199 15.59 8.01 -9.53
CA ILE A 199 15.45 6.58 -9.76
C ILE A 199 16.05 5.85 -8.55
N LEU A 200 15.20 5.10 -7.84
CA LEU A 200 15.64 4.21 -6.76
C LEU A 200 16.04 2.88 -7.40
N ALA A 201 17.33 2.56 -7.40
CA ALA A 201 17.83 1.33 -7.99
C ALA A 201 18.96 0.71 -7.16
N ILE A 202 19.04 -0.62 -7.18
CA ILE A 202 20.12 -1.43 -6.59
C ILE A 202 20.52 -2.54 -7.57
N HIS A 203 21.73 -3.06 -7.44
CA HIS A 203 22.17 -4.17 -8.27
C HIS A 203 21.63 -5.50 -7.73
N TYR A 204 21.47 -6.48 -8.63
CA TYR A 204 20.97 -7.82 -8.29
C TYR A 204 21.70 -8.48 -7.12
N ASP A 205 23.03 -8.38 -7.10
CA ASP A 205 23.89 -9.02 -6.09
C ASP A 205 24.07 -8.19 -4.80
N ASP A 206 23.55 -6.96 -4.76
CA ASP A 206 23.65 -6.12 -3.56
C ASP A 206 22.86 -6.76 -2.41
N PRO A 207 23.29 -6.62 -1.14
CA PRO A 207 22.52 -7.11 0.00
C PRO A 207 21.13 -6.47 0.02
N ALA A 208 20.07 -7.25 0.22
CA ALA A 208 18.70 -6.72 0.28
C ALA A 208 18.51 -5.67 1.38
N LEU A 209 19.29 -5.75 2.46
CA LEU A 209 19.33 -4.75 3.52
C LEU A 209 19.66 -3.33 3.01
N SER A 210 20.44 -3.21 1.92
CA SER A 210 20.75 -1.92 1.28
C SER A 210 19.51 -1.24 0.67
N ALA A 211 18.43 -1.99 0.45
CA ALA A 211 17.16 -1.48 -0.04
C ALA A 211 16.39 -0.70 1.04
N LEU A 212 16.66 -0.88 2.34
CA LEU A 212 15.85 -0.29 3.42
C LEU A 212 15.78 1.26 3.39
N PRO A 213 16.89 2.00 3.21
CA PRO A 213 16.82 3.45 3.08
C PRO A 213 16.02 3.87 1.84
N LEU A 214 16.16 3.11 0.75
CA LEU A 214 15.43 3.36 -0.50
C LEU A 214 13.94 3.00 -0.37
N LEU A 215 13.59 2.01 0.45
CA LEU A 215 12.21 1.59 0.69
C LEU A 215 11.41 2.70 1.37
N SER A 216 12.04 3.40 2.32
CA SER A 216 11.46 4.58 2.95
C SER A 216 11.15 5.66 1.91
N GLN A 217 12.07 5.91 0.97
CA GLN A 217 11.84 6.84 -0.14
C GLN A 217 10.75 6.33 -1.11
N ALA A 218 10.74 5.03 -1.41
CA ALA A 218 9.75 4.40 -2.28
C ALA A 218 8.33 4.55 -1.71
N ILE A 219 8.16 4.37 -0.39
CA ILE A 219 6.89 4.61 0.31
C ILE A 219 6.48 6.09 0.18
N ILE A 220 7.41 7.03 0.40
CA ILE A 220 7.15 8.48 0.30
C ILE A 220 6.69 8.85 -1.11
N HIS A 221 7.42 8.40 -2.13
CA HIS A 221 7.17 8.72 -3.53
C HIS A 221 6.10 7.85 -4.20
N GLN A 222 5.51 6.90 -3.46
CA GLN A 222 4.57 5.90 -3.98
C GLN A 222 5.12 5.20 -5.23
N SER A 223 6.33 4.68 -5.11
CA SER A 223 7.10 4.01 -6.15
C SER A 223 7.67 2.66 -5.66
N ALA A 224 8.67 2.13 -6.36
CA ALA A 224 9.40 0.93 -5.98
C ALA A 224 10.90 1.10 -6.22
N ILE A 225 11.67 0.08 -5.87
CA ILE A 225 13.11 0.01 -6.06
C ILE A 225 13.38 -0.90 -7.26
N ALA A 226 14.02 -0.37 -8.30
CA ALA A 226 14.43 -1.16 -9.45
C ALA A 226 15.62 -2.06 -9.09
N ILE A 227 15.58 -3.30 -9.58
CA ILE A 227 16.72 -4.20 -9.56
C ILE A 227 17.31 -4.21 -10.96
N VAL A 228 18.59 -3.87 -11.06
CA VAL A 228 19.29 -3.75 -12.34
C VAL A 228 20.48 -4.70 -12.44
N ASP A 229 20.80 -5.10 -13.67
CA ASP A 229 22.03 -5.82 -13.98
C ASP A 229 23.26 -4.89 -14.00
N SER A 230 24.42 -5.44 -14.34
CA SER A 230 25.67 -4.67 -14.50
C SER A 230 25.63 -3.69 -15.68
N ASP A 231 24.74 -3.90 -16.66
CA ASP A 231 24.58 -3.07 -17.85
C ASP A 231 23.50 -1.97 -17.68
N GLY A 232 22.86 -1.91 -16.51
CA GLY A 232 21.78 -0.97 -16.19
C GLY A 232 20.42 -1.37 -16.76
N LYS A 233 20.25 -2.64 -17.16
CA LYS A 233 18.96 -3.17 -17.60
C LYS A 233 18.09 -3.54 -16.42
N LEU A 234 16.80 -3.27 -16.56
CA LEU A 234 15.81 -3.62 -15.54
C LEU A 234 15.60 -5.13 -15.51
N ILE A 235 15.93 -5.76 -14.39
CA ILE A 235 15.68 -7.19 -14.14
C ILE A 235 14.30 -7.36 -13.47
N GLY A 236 14.01 -6.51 -12.50
CA GLY A 236 12.75 -6.53 -11.77
C GLY A 236 12.68 -5.42 -10.73
N GLU A 237 11.89 -5.62 -9.67
CA GLU A 237 11.68 -4.61 -8.65
C GLU A 237 11.40 -5.19 -7.25
N ILE A 238 11.72 -4.42 -6.23
CA ILE A 238 11.20 -4.60 -4.87
C ILE A 238 10.24 -3.43 -4.59
N SER A 239 8.95 -3.74 -4.44
CA SER A 239 7.93 -2.72 -4.21
C SER A 239 7.34 -2.81 -2.80
N PRO A 240 6.96 -1.68 -2.18
CA PRO A 240 6.16 -1.69 -0.96
C PRO A 240 4.82 -2.44 -1.14
N LEU A 241 4.29 -2.51 -2.36
CA LEU A 241 3.04 -3.21 -2.65
C LEU A 241 3.21 -4.73 -2.53
N THR A 242 4.29 -5.29 -3.08
CA THR A 242 4.59 -6.73 -3.02
C THR A 242 4.93 -7.12 -1.58
N LEU A 243 5.79 -6.36 -0.90
CA LEU A 243 6.14 -6.63 0.49
C LEU A 243 4.95 -6.53 1.46
N ASN A 244 3.95 -5.68 1.17
CA ASN A 244 2.73 -5.60 2.00
C ASN A 244 1.83 -6.83 1.92
N SER A 245 2.03 -7.68 0.91
CA SER A 245 1.34 -8.96 0.80
C SER A 245 2.04 -10.11 1.54
N CYS A 246 3.26 -9.87 2.03
CA CYS A 246 4.03 -10.81 2.82
C CYS A 246 3.69 -10.71 4.31
N ASP A 247 4.05 -11.76 5.06
CA ASP A 247 4.05 -11.74 6.52
C ASP A 247 5.34 -11.10 7.07
N GLU A 248 5.35 -10.74 8.35
CA GLU A 248 6.51 -10.15 9.04
C GLU A 248 7.78 -11.02 8.99
N THR A 249 7.65 -12.31 8.66
CA THR A 249 8.77 -13.25 8.42
C THR A 249 9.66 -12.81 7.27
N VAL A 250 9.17 -11.97 6.33
CA VAL A 250 9.98 -11.37 5.26
C VAL A 250 11.15 -10.52 5.81
N THR A 251 11.07 -10.06 7.06
CA THR A 251 12.19 -9.43 7.78
C THR A 251 13.44 -10.30 7.73
N ALA A 252 13.29 -11.61 7.90
CA ALA A 252 14.41 -12.54 7.89
C ALA A 252 15.05 -12.63 6.50
N ALA A 253 14.23 -12.62 5.45
CA ALA A 253 14.69 -12.60 4.06
C ALA A 253 15.42 -11.29 3.72
N ILE A 254 14.90 -10.13 4.10
CA ILE A 254 15.54 -8.83 3.84
C ILE A 254 16.94 -8.76 4.48
N VAL A 255 17.09 -9.32 5.67
CA VAL A 255 18.37 -9.30 6.40
C VAL A 255 19.38 -10.27 5.78
N THR A 256 18.93 -11.40 5.22
CA THR A 256 19.81 -12.50 4.79
C THR A 256 20.12 -12.57 3.31
N LEU A 257 19.18 -12.15 2.46
CA LEU A 257 19.26 -12.33 1.02
C LEU A 257 19.95 -11.16 0.31
N SER A 258 20.39 -11.40 -0.91
CA SER A 258 20.66 -10.35 -1.91
C SER A 258 19.34 -9.76 -2.45
N ALA A 259 19.41 -8.63 -3.13
CA ALA A 259 18.26 -7.97 -3.73
C ALA A 259 17.53 -8.88 -4.73
N GLY A 260 18.28 -9.57 -5.58
CA GLY A 260 17.73 -10.52 -6.55
C GLY A 260 17.09 -11.74 -5.89
N GLU A 261 17.73 -12.31 -4.87
CA GLU A 261 17.16 -13.42 -4.08
C GLU A 261 15.89 -12.97 -3.35
N LEU A 262 15.85 -11.76 -2.78
CA LEU A 262 14.65 -11.22 -2.12
C LEU A 262 13.50 -11.01 -3.12
N MET A 263 13.78 -10.48 -4.31
CA MET A 263 12.79 -10.34 -5.38
C MET A 263 12.15 -11.69 -5.72
N ALA A 264 12.97 -12.72 -5.96
CA ALA A 264 12.48 -14.07 -6.21
C ALA A 264 11.71 -14.66 -5.02
N TYR A 265 12.13 -14.35 -3.79
CA TYR A 265 11.46 -14.77 -2.56
C TYR A 265 10.04 -14.19 -2.42
N VAL A 266 9.83 -12.93 -2.80
CA VAL A 266 8.53 -12.23 -2.63
C VAL A 266 7.59 -12.42 -3.81
N ASP A 267 8.10 -12.63 -5.02
CA ASP A 267 7.28 -12.75 -6.25
C ASP A 267 6.44 -14.03 -6.29
N CYS A 268 6.84 -15.10 -5.60
CA CYS A 268 6.24 -16.42 -5.77
C CYS A 268 4.97 -16.68 -4.93
N GLY A 269 4.53 -15.73 -4.09
CA GLY A 269 3.40 -15.93 -3.17
C GLY A 269 3.75 -16.89 -2.02
N ASP A 270 4.34 -18.05 -2.31
CA ASP A 270 5.08 -18.90 -1.37
C ASP A 270 6.56 -18.92 -1.80
N PRO A 271 7.50 -18.64 -0.87
CA PRO A 271 8.91 -18.56 -1.22
C PRO A 271 9.46 -19.94 -1.63
N PRO A 272 10.37 -20.00 -2.63
CA PRO A 272 11.04 -21.25 -3.01
C PRO A 272 11.72 -21.93 -1.82
N GLU A 273 11.62 -23.25 -1.72
CA GLU A 273 12.15 -24.01 -0.59
C GLU A 273 13.66 -23.83 -0.43
N ASP A 274 14.40 -23.74 -1.54
CA ASP A 274 15.85 -23.52 -1.54
C ASP A 274 16.21 -22.16 -0.92
N LEU A 275 15.44 -21.11 -1.23
CA LEU A 275 15.64 -19.79 -0.64
C LEU A 275 15.25 -19.77 0.83
N LEU A 276 14.18 -20.47 1.21
CA LEU A 276 13.77 -20.59 2.60
C LEU A 276 14.83 -21.31 3.45
N GLN A 277 15.44 -22.37 2.93
CA GLN A 277 16.56 -23.04 3.58
C GLN A 277 17.78 -22.13 3.70
N LEU A 278 18.11 -21.41 2.62
CA LEU A 278 19.20 -20.43 2.61
C LEU A 278 19.01 -19.33 3.66
N VAL A 279 17.78 -18.83 3.84
CA VAL A 279 17.45 -17.87 4.91
C VAL A 279 17.76 -18.47 6.27
N LYS A 280 17.34 -19.72 6.55
CA LYS A 280 17.59 -20.39 7.83
C LYS A 280 19.08 -20.53 8.12
N ASP A 281 19.85 -21.05 7.17
CA ASP A 281 21.29 -21.25 7.30
C ASP A 281 22.01 -19.91 7.60
N ARG A 282 21.67 -18.84 6.86
CA ARG A 282 22.26 -17.51 7.06
C ARG A 282 21.83 -16.83 8.38
N LEU A 283 20.65 -17.15 8.93
CA LEU A 283 20.23 -16.67 10.25
C LEU A 283 21.02 -17.35 11.37
N GLU A 284 21.28 -18.66 11.25
CA GLU A 284 22.12 -19.40 12.19
C GLU A 284 23.55 -18.85 12.21
N GLU A 285 24.15 -18.65 11.03
CA GLU A 285 25.50 -18.07 10.90
C GLU A 285 25.63 -16.70 11.57
N ARG A 286 24.54 -15.90 11.56
CA ARG A 286 24.50 -14.56 12.15
C ARG A 286 24.03 -14.52 13.60
N ASN A 287 23.75 -15.66 14.21
CA ASN A 287 23.21 -15.78 15.57
C ASN A 287 21.89 -15.02 15.80
N LEU A 288 21.02 -14.96 14.78
CA LEU A 288 19.69 -14.32 14.86
C LEU A 288 18.59 -15.33 15.21
N GLY A 289 18.78 -16.07 16.31
CA GLY A 289 17.92 -17.20 16.69
C GLY A 289 16.43 -16.84 16.86
N ALA A 290 16.11 -15.62 17.32
CA ALA A 290 14.72 -15.19 17.47
C ALA A 290 13.97 -15.06 16.14
N LEU A 291 14.64 -14.64 15.06
CA LEU A 291 14.04 -14.60 13.72
C LEU A 291 13.94 -16.00 13.10
N LEU A 292 14.88 -16.88 13.41
CA LEU A 292 14.86 -18.27 12.96
C LEU A 292 13.63 -19.01 13.52
N GLU A 293 13.36 -18.86 14.83
CA GLU A 293 12.18 -19.44 15.48
C GLU A 293 10.87 -19.00 14.78
N TRP A 294 10.74 -17.71 14.42
CA TRP A 294 9.57 -17.20 13.70
C TRP A 294 9.38 -17.84 12.32
N VAL A 295 10.46 -18.05 11.57
CA VAL A 295 10.41 -18.69 10.24
C VAL A 295 10.02 -20.17 10.36
N GLU A 296 10.50 -20.85 11.40
CA GLU A 296 10.19 -22.26 11.66
C GLU A 296 8.73 -22.47 12.10
N GLU A 297 8.20 -21.61 12.96
CA GLU A 297 6.80 -21.67 13.41
C GLU A 297 5.81 -21.51 12.24
N ASP A 298 6.07 -20.58 11.32
CA ASP A 298 5.21 -20.36 10.16
C ASP A 298 5.30 -21.53 9.15
N SER A 299 6.52 -22.08 8.97
CA SER A 299 6.75 -23.30 8.16
C SER A 299 6.01 -24.52 8.72
N ALA A 300 5.98 -24.68 10.05
CA ALA A 300 5.28 -25.76 10.73
C ALA A 300 3.76 -25.62 10.61
N MET A 301 3.23 -24.39 10.69
CA MET A 301 1.81 -24.10 10.49
C MET A 301 1.36 -24.35 9.04
N SER A 302 2.23 -24.06 8.06
CA SER A 302 1.96 -24.33 6.63
C SER A 302 1.95 -25.83 6.33
N SER A 303 2.90 -26.58 6.90
CA SER A 303 2.99 -28.04 6.76
C SER A 303 1.81 -28.79 7.39
N CYS A 304 1.16 -28.25 8.42
CA CYS A 304 -0.04 -28.86 9.01
C CYS A 304 -1.28 -28.82 8.10
N SER A 305 -1.28 -27.96 7.08
CA SER A 305 -2.43 -27.78 6.18
C SER A 305 -2.48 -28.78 5.02
N SER A 306 -1.36 -29.47 4.72
CA SER A 306 -1.27 -30.46 3.65
C SER A 306 -1.65 -31.89 4.07
N PHE A 307 -1.82 -32.16 5.37
CA PHE A 307 -2.15 -33.52 5.88
C PHE A 307 -3.65 -33.86 5.94
N TYR A 308 -4.56 -32.95 5.59
CA TYR A 308 -5.99 -33.23 5.52
C TYR A 308 -6.50 -33.22 4.07
N SER A 309 -5.94 -34.10 3.24
CA SER A 309 -6.56 -34.50 1.96
C SER A 309 -6.60 -36.01 1.87
N THR A 310 -7.54 -36.62 2.60
CA THR A 310 -7.90 -38.04 2.46
C THR A 310 -9.42 -38.22 2.60
N SER A 311 -10.05 -38.47 1.44
CA SER A 311 -11.22 -39.31 1.13
C SER A 311 -12.32 -39.57 2.17
N SER A 312 -13.59 -39.29 1.81
CA SER A 312 -14.61 -40.30 1.45
C SER A 312 -15.99 -39.66 1.29
N ASP A 313 -16.73 -40.11 0.28
CA ASP A 313 -18.14 -39.81 0.00
C ASP A 313 -19.07 -40.26 1.13
N ASP A 314 -20.15 -39.50 1.37
CA ASP A 314 -21.49 -39.99 1.73
C ASP A 314 -22.55 -38.87 1.59
N ASP A 315 -23.62 -39.18 0.86
CA ASP A 315 -24.82 -38.37 0.66
C ASP A 315 -25.65 -38.23 1.96
N SER A 316 -26.11 -37.00 2.30
CA SER A 316 -27.51 -36.70 2.70
C SER A 316 -27.68 -35.34 3.39
N GLY A 317 -28.69 -34.59 2.93
CA GLY A 317 -29.74 -34.03 3.80
C GLY A 317 -29.44 -32.83 4.70
N SER A 318 -29.65 -31.63 4.16
CA SER A 318 -30.24 -30.42 4.77
C SER A 318 -30.12 -30.12 6.29
N SER A 319 -29.76 -28.84 6.49
CA SER A 319 -30.30 -27.89 7.48
C SER A 319 -29.46 -27.59 8.74
N LEU A 320 -29.14 -26.29 8.83
CA LEU A 320 -28.78 -25.45 9.98
C LEU A 320 -27.68 -25.93 10.95
N GLY A 321 -26.59 -25.15 10.94
CA GLY A 321 -25.66 -25.04 12.06
C GLY A 321 -24.23 -25.30 11.63
N ARG A 322 -23.50 -24.27 11.19
CA ARG A 322 -22.04 -24.37 11.09
C ARG A 322 -21.38 -23.10 11.60
N SER A 323 -20.78 -23.26 12.77
CA SER A 323 -19.58 -22.57 13.21
C SER A 323 -18.61 -22.41 12.03
N GLY A 324 -18.35 -21.16 11.68
CA GLY A 324 -17.42 -20.81 10.62
C GLY A 324 -16.01 -21.21 11.04
N LYS A 325 -15.55 -22.37 10.54
CA LYS A 325 -14.14 -22.73 10.50
C LYS A 325 -13.39 -21.62 9.76
N PHE A 326 -12.39 -21.05 10.42
CA PHE A 326 -11.41 -20.15 9.83
C PHE A 326 -10.62 -20.89 8.75
N GLY A 327 -11.16 -20.93 7.54
CA GLY A 327 -10.34 -21.17 6.35
C GLY A 327 -9.54 -19.90 6.10
N LYS A 328 -8.21 -20.00 6.15
CA LYS A 328 -7.33 -18.96 5.60
C LYS A 328 -7.81 -18.65 4.17
N PRO A 329 -8.07 -17.40 3.77
CA PRO A 329 -8.22 -17.08 2.37
C PRO A 329 -6.83 -17.24 1.73
N SER A 330 -6.49 -18.46 1.30
CA SER A 330 -5.40 -18.69 0.36
C SER A 330 -5.86 -18.20 -1.01
N ALA A 331 -5.93 -16.88 -1.10
CA ALA A 331 -5.96 -16.11 -2.31
C ALA A 331 -4.84 -15.08 -2.18
N ARG A 332 -3.62 -15.56 -1.89
CA ARG A 332 -2.42 -14.87 -2.38
C ARG A 332 -2.55 -14.96 -3.89
N GLN A 333 -3.23 -13.97 -4.48
CA GLN A 333 -3.39 -13.89 -5.91
C GLN A 333 -1.98 -13.77 -6.46
N VAL A 334 -1.46 -14.87 -6.99
CA VAL A 334 -0.16 -14.97 -7.65
C VAL A 334 -0.20 -13.97 -8.80
N ARG A 335 0.27 -12.75 -8.52
CA ARG A 335 0.55 -11.76 -9.53
C ARG A 335 1.91 -12.16 -10.07
N SER A 336 1.93 -12.83 -11.21
CA SER A 336 3.15 -12.91 -12.00
C SER A 336 3.57 -11.47 -12.29
N SER A 337 4.61 -11.03 -11.58
CA SER A 337 5.12 -9.67 -11.53
C SER A 337 5.96 -9.42 -12.78
N GLU A 338 5.32 -9.39 -13.96
CA GLU A 338 5.96 -8.69 -15.07
C GLU A 338 6.06 -7.23 -14.65
N THR A 339 7.29 -6.80 -14.39
CA THR A 339 7.60 -5.45 -13.95
C THR A 339 6.96 -4.45 -14.90
N ALA A 340 6.08 -3.60 -14.35
CA ALA A 340 5.24 -2.75 -15.17
C ALA A 340 6.11 -1.64 -15.79
N ALA A 341 6.41 -1.79 -17.09
CA ALA A 341 7.33 -0.93 -17.81
C ALA A 341 6.72 -0.36 -19.10
N CYS A 342 7.18 0.81 -19.55
CA CYS A 342 6.75 1.47 -20.77
C CYS A 342 7.93 2.12 -21.52
N ASN A 343 7.72 2.43 -22.79
CA ASN A 343 8.71 3.12 -23.62
C ASN A 343 8.57 4.66 -23.49
N PRO A 344 9.66 5.45 -23.56
CA PRO A 344 9.60 6.92 -23.56
C PRO A 344 8.66 7.54 -24.61
N ARG A 345 8.43 6.83 -25.72
CA ARG A 345 7.54 7.25 -26.81
C ARG A 345 6.07 6.88 -26.60
N SER A 346 5.74 6.12 -25.56
CA SER A 346 4.36 5.79 -25.22
C SER A 346 3.57 7.07 -24.92
N SER A 347 2.30 7.10 -25.35
CA SER A 347 1.41 8.22 -25.07
C SER A 347 1.00 8.25 -23.60
N LEU A 348 0.73 9.44 -23.06
CA LEU A 348 0.32 9.60 -21.65
C LEU A 348 -0.90 8.73 -21.30
N VAL A 349 -1.91 8.67 -22.18
CA VAL A 349 -3.11 7.85 -21.97
C VAL A 349 -2.80 6.35 -21.94
N ALA A 350 -1.88 5.86 -22.78
CA ALA A 350 -1.48 4.45 -22.77
C ALA A 350 -0.81 4.08 -21.45
N VAL A 351 0.08 4.94 -20.98
CA VAL A 351 0.77 4.80 -19.69
C VAL A 351 -0.22 4.83 -18.52
N MET A 352 -1.21 5.73 -18.53
CA MET A 352 -2.26 5.75 -17.50
C MET A 352 -3.08 4.46 -17.48
N ILE A 353 -3.52 3.98 -18.66
CA ILE A 353 -4.31 2.75 -18.77
C ILE A 353 -3.51 1.56 -18.26
N GLN A 354 -2.23 1.47 -18.63
CA GLN A 354 -1.34 0.40 -18.19
C GLN A 354 -1.16 0.43 -16.66
N ALA A 355 -0.81 1.58 -16.08
CA ALA A 355 -0.64 1.71 -14.63
C ALA A 355 -1.90 1.29 -13.86
N LEU A 356 -3.10 1.70 -14.33
CA LEU A 356 -4.38 1.30 -13.74
C LEU A 356 -4.70 -0.19 -13.92
N ALA A 357 -4.35 -0.78 -15.08
CA ALA A 357 -4.57 -2.20 -15.35
C ALA A 357 -3.71 -3.09 -14.45
N HIS A 358 -2.44 -2.72 -14.27
CA HIS A 358 -1.52 -3.40 -13.36
C HIS A 358 -1.76 -3.04 -11.88
N ARG A 359 -2.61 -2.05 -11.59
CA ARG A 359 -2.89 -1.51 -10.24
C ARG A 359 -1.61 -1.07 -9.51
N VAL A 360 -0.76 -0.36 -10.23
CA VAL A 360 0.50 0.19 -9.74
C VAL A 360 0.49 1.72 -9.86
N PRO A 361 1.06 2.46 -8.90
CA PRO A 361 1.10 3.92 -8.93
C PRO A 361 2.19 4.51 -9.83
N TYR A 362 2.95 3.66 -10.52
CA TYR A 362 4.08 4.04 -11.36
C TYR A 362 4.31 3.04 -12.49
N LEU A 363 5.12 3.41 -13.46
CA LEU A 363 5.69 2.54 -14.49
C LEU A 363 7.17 2.86 -14.66
N TRP A 364 7.99 1.84 -14.82
CA TRP A 364 9.38 2.02 -15.22
C TRP A 364 9.47 2.43 -16.68
N VAL A 365 10.35 3.36 -16.99
CA VAL A 365 10.59 3.79 -18.37
C VAL A 365 11.87 3.12 -18.86
N VAL A 366 11.73 2.29 -19.88
CA VAL A 366 12.83 1.50 -20.45
C VAL A 366 12.99 1.78 -21.94
N GLU A 367 14.23 1.77 -22.41
CA GLU A 367 14.55 1.84 -23.84
C GLU A 367 14.37 0.47 -24.51
N ASP A 368 14.46 0.44 -25.84
CA ASP A 368 14.26 -0.78 -26.64
C ASP A 368 15.30 -1.89 -26.33
N ASP A 369 16.45 -1.53 -25.73
CA ASP A 369 17.49 -2.46 -25.30
C ASP A 369 17.30 -2.98 -23.85
N GLY A 370 16.21 -2.59 -23.18
CA GLY A 370 15.88 -2.97 -21.81
C GLY A 370 16.55 -2.11 -20.73
N ARG A 371 17.32 -1.07 -21.11
CA ARG A 371 17.95 -0.16 -20.15
C ARG A 371 16.92 0.70 -19.44
N LEU A 372 17.07 0.81 -18.13
CA LEU A 372 16.27 1.68 -17.30
C LEU A 372 16.68 3.14 -17.52
N VAL A 373 15.75 3.98 -17.98
CA VAL A 373 16.00 5.41 -18.24
C VAL A 373 15.22 6.36 -17.35
N GLY A 374 14.20 5.87 -16.65
CA GLY A 374 13.42 6.69 -15.74
C GLY A 374 12.25 5.96 -15.11
N ILE A 375 11.42 6.73 -14.41
CA ILE A 375 10.15 6.28 -13.84
C ILE A 375 9.09 7.33 -14.12
N ILE A 376 7.86 6.89 -14.37
CA ILE A 376 6.68 7.77 -14.45
C ILE A 376 5.67 7.37 -13.39
N THR A 377 5.36 8.30 -12.50
CA THR A 377 4.43 8.08 -11.36
C THR A 377 3.09 8.76 -11.61
N PHE A 378 2.07 8.41 -10.82
CA PHE A 378 0.80 9.15 -10.82
C PHE A 378 0.99 10.63 -10.48
N VAL A 379 1.92 10.98 -9.57
CA VAL A 379 2.30 12.39 -9.34
C VAL A 379 2.77 13.06 -10.63
N SER A 380 3.62 12.39 -11.41
CA SER A 380 4.13 12.91 -12.67
C SER A 380 3.01 13.14 -13.69
N MET A 381 2.07 12.20 -13.78
CA MET A 381 0.87 12.35 -14.63
C MET A 381 -0.03 13.49 -14.13
N LEU A 382 -0.24 13.61 -12.82
CA LEU A 382 -1.04 14.69 -12.21
C LEU A 382 -0.43 16.06 -12.46
N LYS A 383 0.91 16.21 -12.46
CA LYS A 383 1.57 17.47 -12.82
C LYS A 383 1.19 17.92 -14.23
N VAL A 384 1.27 17.01 -15.21
CA VAL A 384 0.88 17.31 -16.60
C VAL A 384 -0.59 17.75 -16.69
N PHE A 385 -1.50 17.03 -16.04
CA PHE A 385 -2.91 17.41 -16.03
C PHE A 385 -3.15 18.73 -15.33
N ARG A 386 -2.47 18.98 -14.22
CA ARG A 386 -2.60 20.21 -13.44
C ARG A 386 -2.19 21.44 -14.25
N GLU A 387 -1.08 21.37 -14.98
CA GLU A 387 -0.64 22.44 -15.88
C GLU A 387 -1.67 22.74 -16.98
N ARG A 388 -2.27 21.70 -17.57
CA ARG A 388 -3.35 21.87 -18.54
C ARG A 388 -4.59 22.50 -17.92
N LEU A 389 -5.00 22.08 -16.72
CA LEU A 389 -6.11 22.71 -16.01
C LEU A 389 -5.85 24.20 -15.73
N LYS A 390 -4.61 24.59 -15.39
CA LYS A 390 -4.25 26.01 -15.22
C LYS A 390 -4.43 26.83 -16.51
N SER A 391 -4.19 26.23 -17.67
CA SER A 391 -4.39 26.90 -18.97
C SER A 391 -5.86 26.99 -19.43
N MET A 392 -6.76 26.27 -18.76
CA MET A 392 -8.19 26.21 -19.08
C MET A 392 -9.05 27.12 -18.20
N CYS A 393 -8.51 27.58 -17.08
CA CYS A 393 -9.05 28.63 -16.22
C CYS A 393 -8.56 30.00 -16.70
#